data_AF-D0ELG4-F1
#
_entry.id   AF-D0ELG4-F1
#
_cell.length_a   1.000
_cell.length_b   1.000
_cell.length_c   1.000
_cell.angle_alpha   90.00
_cell.angle_beta   90.00
_cell.angle_gamma   90.00
#
_symmetry.space_group_name_H-M   'P 1'
#
loop_
_entity.id
_entity.type
_entity.pdbx_description
1 polymer ?
#
loop_
_entity_poly.entity_id
_entity_poly.type
_entity_poly.pdbx_seq_one_letter_code
_entity_poly.pdbx_strand_id
1 'polypeptide(L)' 'CTEPLGLKDNTIPNKQITASSYYKTWGLSAFSWFPYYARLDNWGKFNAWTAQTNSASEWLQ' A
#
# COMPACT_ATOMS: atom_id res chain seq x y z
N CYS A 1 -18.53 2.37 -17.50
CA CYS A 1 -17.52 1.76 -16.63
C CYS A 1 -17.27 2.68 -15.46
N THR A 2 -17.98 2.45 -14.37
CA THR A 2 -17.88 3.17 -13.09
C THR A 2 -17.82 2.21 -11.91
N GLU A 3 -17.84 0.91 -12.19
CA GLU A 3 -17.86 -0.16 -11.21
C GLU A 3 -16.50 -0.28 -10.51
N PRO A 4 -16.47 -0.51 -9.19
CA PRO A 4 -15.22 -0.70 -8.46
C PRO A 4 -14.53 -1.98 -8.94
N LEU A 5 -13.21 -1.89 -9.17
CA LEU A 5 -12.39 -3.01 -9.65
C LEU A 5 -11.88 -3.92 -8.53
N GLY A 6 -12.28 -3.69 -7.29
CA GLY A 6 -11.95 -4.56 -6.17
C GLY A 6 -10.75 -4.15 -5.30
N LEU A 7 -10.27 -2.91 -5.43
CA LEU A 7 -9.17 -2.41 -4.60
C LEU A 7 -9.61 -2.15 -3.14
N LYS A 8 -10.83 -1.64 -2.94
CA LYS A 8 -11.39 -1.35 -1.60
C LYS A 8 -11.86 -2.60 -0.85
N ASP A 9 -12.50 -3.53 -1.55
CA ASP A 9 -13.22 -4.67 -0.96
C ASP A 9 -12.36 -5.93 -0.75
N ASN A 10 -11.06 -5.85 -1.03
CA ASN A 10 -10.10 -6.96 -0.96
C ASN A 10 -10.24 -8.03 -2.05
N THR A 11 -11.03 -7.79 -3.10
CA THR A 11 -11.10 -8.70 -4.26
C THR A 11 -9.75 -8.81 -4.98
N ILE A 12 -9.02 -7.70 -5.12
CA ILE A 12 -7.62 -7.73 -5.59
C ILE A 12 -6.75 -8.31 -4.46
N PRO A 13 -6.02 -9.42 -4.65
CA PRO A 13 -5.18 -10.00 -3.61
C PRO A 13 -3.98 -9.12 -3.27
N ASN A 14 -3.56 -9.11 -2.00
CA ASN A 14 -2.38 -8.34 -1.54
C ASN A 14 -1.09 -8.62 -2.33
N LYS A 15 -0.94 -9.84 -2.85
CA LYS A 15 0.23 -10.25 -3.66
C LYS A 15 0.30 -9.56 -5.03
N GLN A 16 -0.80 -9.01 -5.51
CA GLN A 16 -0.86 -8.29 -6.78
C GLN A 16 -0.54 -6.81 -6.62
N ILE A 17 -0.50 -6.29 -5.38
CA ILE A 17 -0.20 -4.90 -5.09
C ILE A 17 1.28 -4.78 -4.69
N THR A 18 2.05 -4.12 -5.55
CA THR A 18 3.51 -3.98 -5.48
C THR A 18 3.89 -2.50 -5.54
N ALA A 19 5.11 -2.18 -5.11
CA ALA A 19 5.62 -0.81 -5.18
C ALA A 19 7.14 -0.85 -5.38
N SER A 20 7.70 0.29 -5.77
CA SER A 20 9.16 0.53 -5.81
C SER A 20 9.82 0.30 -4.46
N SER A 21 9.23 0.85 -3.40
CA SER A 21 9.74 0.78 -2.04
C SER A 21 8.61 0.93 -1.02
N TYR A 22 8.92 0.71 0.27
CA TYR A 22 7.98 1.00 1.35
C TYR A 22 8.72 1.40 2.63
N TYR A 23 8.15 2.34 3.38
CA TYR A 23 8.74 2.81 4.63
C TYR A 23 8.61 1.76 5.75
N LYS A 24 9.70 1.53 6.48
CA LYS A 24 9.73 0.66 7.66
C LYS A 24 9.98 1.51 8.91
N THR A 25 9.00 1.60 9.78
CA THR A 25 9.17 2.32 11.05
C THR A 25 10.18 1.56 11.92
N TRP A 26 11.25 2.23 12.32
CA TRP A 26 12.38 1.64 13.06
C TRP A 26 13.03 0.42 12.38
N GLY A 27 12.88 0.27 11.06
CA GLY A 27 13.39 -0.88 10.31
C GLY A 27 12.63 -2.19 10.57
N LEU A 28 11.53 -2.15 11.33
CA LEU A 28 10.76 -3.34 11.71
C LEU A 28 9.67 -3.66 10.68
N SER A 29 9.65 -4.91 10.19
CA SER A 29 8.63 -5.40 9.26
C SER A 29 7.21 -5.29 9.85
N ALA A 30 7.05 -5.45 11.16
CA ALA A 30 5.76 -5.34 11.84
C ALA A 30 5.18 -3.92 11.85
N PHE A 31 6.01 -2.89 11.62
CA PHE A 31 5.62 -1.48 11.60
C PHE A 31 5.92 -0.84 10.23
N SER A 32 5.69 -1.61 9.17
CA SER A 32 5.96 -1.21 7.80
C SER A 32 4.70 -0.79 7.04
N TRP A 33 4.84 0.20 6.16
CA TRP A 33 3.78 0.76 5.33
C TRP A 33 3.71 0.03 3.99
N PHE A 34 3.41 -1.27 4.04
CA PHE A 34 3.41 -2.13 2.87
C PHE A 34 2.45 -1.65 1.76
N PRO A 35 2.75 -1.95 0.47
CA PRO A 35 1.93 -1.52 -0.67
C PRO A 35 0.48 -2.01 -0.60
N TYR A 36 0.25 -3.21 -0.07
CA TYR A 36 -1.11 -3.75 0.06
C TYR A 36 -2.02 -3.01 1.06
N TYR A 37 -1.47 -2.08 1.84
CA TYR A 37 -2.28 -1.16 2.66
C TYR A 37 -2.83 0.02 1.87
N ALA A 38 -2.42 0.24 0.61
CA ALA A 38 -2.89 1.29 -0.29
C ALA A 38 -4.33 1.06 -0.80
N ARG A 39 -5.26 0.75 0.10
CA ARG A 39 -6.67 0.53 -0.20
C ARG A 39 -7.49 1.72 0.26
N LEU A 40 -8.51 2.06 -0.52
CA LEU A 40 -9.48 3.09 -0.15
C LEU A 40 -10.25 2.67 1.11
N ASP A 41 -10.53 3.63 1.99
CA ASP A 41 -11.25 3.44 3.26
C ASP A 41 -10.65 2.34 4.16
N ASN A 42 -9.34 2.11 4.06
CA ASN A 42 -8.65 1.17 4.93
C ASN A 42 -8.48 1.78 6.33
N TRP A 43 -8.90 1.05 7.37
CA TRP A 43 -8.90 1.52 8.76
C TRP A 43 -7.90 0.72 9.59
N GLY A 44 -7.21 1.38 10.52
CA GLY A 44 -6.22 0.78 11.39
C GLY A 44 -5.01 1.68 11.63
N LYS A 45 -4.00 1.18 12.36
CA LYS A 45 -2.76 1.93 12.63
C LYS A 45 -1.85 2.05 11.39
N PHE A 46 -1.78 0.98 10.59
CA PHE A 46 -1.07 0.92 9.32
C PHE A 46 -2.10 0.70 8.24
N ASN A 47 -2.53 1.79 7.61
CA ASN A 47 -3.70 1.80 6.75
C ASN A 47 -3.44 2.42 5.38
N ALA A 48 -2.19 2.76 5.09
CA ALA A 48 -1.77 3.31 3.81
C ALA A 48 -0.42 2.72 3.40
N TRP A 49 -0.02 3.03 2.17
CA TRP A 49 1.34 2.84 1.69
C TRP A 49 2.08 4.17 1.69
N THR A 50 3.37 4.12 1.99
CA THR A 50 4.29 5.22 1.70
C THR A 50 5.60 4.64 1.20
N ALA A 51 6.21 5.29 0.21
CA ALA A 51 7.55 4.99 -0.23
C ALA A 51 8.57 5.20 0.89
N GLN A 52 9.73 4.55 0.77
CA GLN A 52 10.84 4.70 1.71
C GLN A 52 11.46 6.10 1.64
N THR A 53 11.50 6.71 0.45
CA THR A 53 11.96 8.08 0.23
C THR A 53 10.93 8.86 -0.59
N ASN A 54 10.81 10.17 -0.37
CA ASN A 54 9.90 11.01 -1.15
C ASN A 54 10.58 11.47 -2.45
N SER A 55 10.68 10.55 -3.42
CA SER A 55 11.24 10.81 -4.75
C SER A 55 10.14 10.73 -5.82
N ALA A 56 10.29 11.51 -6.88
CA ALA A 56 9.40 11.46 -8.04
C ALA A 56 9.48 10.14 -8.83
N SER A 57 10.47 9.30 -8.55
CA SER A 57 10.68 8.00 -9.18
C SER A 57 9.93 6.84 -8.51
N GLU A 58 9.27 7.08 -7.38
CA GLU A 58 8.55 6.05 -6.64
C GLU A 58 7.22 5.70 -7.31
N TRP A 59 6.80 4.44 -7.25
CA TRP A 59 5.59 3.95 -7.89
C TRP A 59 4.88 2.90 -7.04
N LEU A 60 3.57 2.76 -7.29
CA LEU A 60 2.66 1.74 -6.75
C LEU A 60 1.91 1.11 -7.93
N GLN A 61 1.88 -0.22 -7.99
CA GLN A 61 1.30 -1.01 -9.08
C GLN A 61 0.42 -2.12 -8.52
#